data_AF-A0A7J4S514-F1
#
_entry.id   AF-A0A7J4S514-F1
#
_cell.length_a   1.000
_cell.length_b   1.000
_cell.length_c   1.000
_cell.angle_alpha   90.00
_cell.angle_beta   90.00
_cell.angle_gamma   90.00
#
_symmetry.space_group_name_H-M   'P 1'
#
loop_
_entity.id
_entity.type
_entity.pdbx_description
1 polymer ?
#
loop_
_entity_poly.entity_id
_entity_poly.type
_entity_poly.pdbx_seq_one_letter_code
_entity_poly.pdbx_strand_id
1 'polypeptide(L)'
;VGAGRGLSVLDVANVLLTLYGSKLAPVVAHKFRAGDVRHCFADISKARRLLGYEPKVAFEEGMKELVEWGRKVEAKDGFERAYEELRNKGLVEG
;
A
#
# COMPACT_ATOMS: atom_id res chain seq x y z
N VAL A 1 -15.21 -4.41 5.41
CA VAL A 1 -15.10 -2.97 5.77
C VAL A 1 -13.94 -2.39 5.00
N GLY A 2 -14.02 -1.16 4.51
CA GLY A 2 -12.98 -0.52 3.69
C GLY A 2 -13.36 0.92 3.35
N ALA A 3 -12.60 1.58 2.49
CA ALA A 3 -12.80 3.00 2.17
C ALA A 3 -13.68 3.27 0.94
N GLY A 4 -14.11 2.23 0.20
CA GLY A 4 -14.91 2.43 -1.03
C GLY A 4 -14.12 2.88 -2.25
N ARG A 5 -12.81 3.12 -2.11
CA ARG A 5 -11.93 3.60 -3.18
C ARG A 5 -10.72 2.68 -3.35
N GLY A 6 -10.31 2.48 -4.60
CA GLY A 6 -9.05 1.81 -4.94
C GLY A 6 -7.90 2.80 -4.99
N LEU A 7 -6.70 2.33 -4.64
CA LEU A 7 -5.43 3.03 -4.81
C LEU A 7 -4.42 2.06 -5.42
N SER A 8 -3.58 2.54 -6.32
CA SER A 8 -2.47 1.77 -6.85
C SER A 8 -1.27 1.80 -5.90
N VAL A 9 -0.35 0.84 -6.06
CA VAL A 9 0.95 0.85 -5.35
C VAL A 9 1.75 2.12 -5.70
N LEU A 10 1.60 2.64 -6.93
CA LEU A 10 2.24 3.87 -7.37
C LEU A 10 1.69 5.10 -6.62
N ASP A 11 0.37 5.16 -6.38
CA ASP A 11 -0.24 6.23 -5.59
C ASP A 11 0.33 6.23 -4.16
N VAL A 12 0.45 5.04 -3.55
CA VAL A 12 1.05 4.88 -2.22
C VAL A 12 2.51 5.35 -2.21
N ALA A 13 3.30 4.94 -3.19
CA ALA A 13 4.71 5.35 -3.29
C ALA A 13 4.85 6.88 -3.43
N ASN A 14 4.03 7.50 -4.27
CA ASN A 14 4.05 8.96 -4.45
C ASN A 14 3.67 9.72 -3.19
N VAL A 15 2.62 9.27 -2.47
CA VAL A 15 2.22 9.87 -1.19
C VAL A 15 3.37 9.78 -0.17
N LEU A 16 4.03 8.63 -0.07
CA LEU A 16 5.19 8.45 0.81
C LEU A 16 6.34 9.38 0.43
N LEU A 17 6.68 9.50 -0.86
CA LEU A 17 7.75 10.39 -1.33
C LEU A 17 7.46 11.85 -0.93
N THR A 18 6.21 12.31 -1.11
CA THR A 18 5.78 13.63 -0.66
C THR A 18 5.92 13.80 0.86
N LEU A 19 5.41 12.86 1.66
CA LEU A 19 5.44 12.94 3.13
C LEU A 19 6.86 12.88 3.70
N TYR A 20 7.77 12.16 3.06
CA TYR A 20 9.18 12.12 3.44
C TYR A 20 10.01 13.27 2.86
N GLY A 21 9.45 14.10 1.98
CA GLY A 21 10.20 15.15 1.27
C GLY A 21 11.32 14.59 0.38
N SER A 22 11.14 13.38 -0.13
CA SER A 22 12.16 12.66 -0.89
C SER A 22 12.17 13.10 -2.36
N LYS A 23 13.37 13.14 -2.95
CA LYS A 23 13.57 13.39 -4.39
C LYS A 23 13.69 12.10 -5.21
N LEU A 24 13.54 10.94 -4.58
CA LEU A 24 13.54 9.66 -5.28
C LEU A 24 12.34 9.56 -6.20
N ALA A 25 12.48 8.76 -7.27
CA ALA A 25 11.39 8.41 -8.16
C ALA A 25 11.04 6.92 -7.95
N PRO A 26 9.75 6.54 -7.95
CA PRO A 26 9.37 5.13 -7.92
C PRO A 26 9.89 4.41 -9.17
N VAL A 27 10.45 3.21 -8.98
CA VAL A 27 10.81 2.32 -10.08
C VAL A 27 9.69 1.30 -10.28
N VAL A 28 9.05 1.32 -11.44
CA VAL A 28 8.01 0.34 -11.79
C VAL A 28 8.70 -0.86 -12.42
N ALA A 29 8.86 -1.93 -11.65
CA ALA A 29 9.60 -3.13 -12.10
C ALA A 29 8.89 -3.94 -13.19
N HIS A 30 7.59 -3.67 -13.45
CA HIS A 30 6.74 -4.45 -14.36
C HIS A 30 6.67 -5.96 -14.04
N LYS A 31 6.97 -6.33 -12.79
CA LYS A 31 6.85 -7.69 -12.26
C LYS A 31 5.66 -7.79 -11.34
N PHE A 32 5.14 -9.01 -11.19
CA PHE A 32 4.06 -9.31 -10.27
C PHE A 32 4.33 -10.66 -9.58
N ARG A 33 3.64 -10.90 -8.48
CA ARG A 33 3.70 -12.19 -7.81
C ARG A 33 2.61 -13.10 -8.32
N ALA A 34 2.88 -14.39 -8.39
CA ALA A 34 1.87 -15.39 -8.66
C ALA A 34 0.73 -15.24 -7.63
N GLY A 35 -0.49 -14.97 -8.11
CA GLY A 35 -1.67 -14.73 -7.27
C GLY A 35 -1.98 -13.27 -6.92
N ASP A 36 -1.20 -12.30 -7.40
CA ASP A 36 -1.53 -10.88 -7.23
C ASP A 36 -2.89 -10.55 -7.88
N VAL A 37 -3.78 -9.93 -7.11
CA VAL A 37 -5.08 -9.44 -7.59
C VAL A 37 -4.93 -8.01 -8.12
N ARG A 38 -5.35 -7.78 -9.37
CA ARG A 38 -5.18 -6.48 -10.06
C ARG A 38 -5.94 -5.34 -9.39
N HIS A 39 -7.17 -5.59 -8.95
CA HIS A 39 -8.03 -4.61 -8.31
C HIS A 39 -8.74 -5.24 -7.12
N CYS A 40 -8.45 -4.75 -5.92
CA CYS A 40 -9.07 -5.20 -4.69
C CYS A 40 -9.47 -3.98 -3.84
N PHE A 41 -10.76 -3.68 -3.80
CA PHE A 41 -11.33 -2.63 -2.95
C PHE A 41 -12.74 -3.00 -2.54
N ALA A 42 -13.18 -2.51 -1.38
CA ALA A 42 -14.47 -2.88 -0.82
C ALA A 42 -15.60 -2.00 -1.38
N ASP A 43 -16.69 -2.61 -1.87
CA ASP A 43 -17.98 -1.90 -1.91
C ASP A 43 -18.49 -1.71 -0.48
N ILE A 44 -18.75 -0.46 -0.12
CA ILE A 44 -19.18 -0.05 1.22
C ILE A 44 -20.67 0.30 1.28
N SER A 45 -21.43 0.11 0.20
CA SER A 45 -22.87 0.42 0.11
C SER A 45 -23.68 -0.23 1.23
N LYS A 46 -23.43 -1.52 1.52
CA LYS A 46 -24.09 -2.27 2.60
C LYS A 46 -23.75 -1.72 3.99
N ALA A 47 -22.49 -1.37 4.24
CA ALA A 47 -22.06 -0.83 5.52
C ALA A 47 -22.62 0.59 5.76
N ARG A 48 -22.62 1.44 4.73
CA ARG A 48 -23.29 2.75 4.76
C ARG A 48 -24.76 2.62 5.13
N ARG A 49 -25.50 1.74 4.43
CA ARG A 49 -26.94 1.57 4.62
C ARG A 49 -27.32 1.02 5.99
N LEU A 50 -26.61 -0.02 6.45
CA LEU A 50 -27.02 -0.74 7.66
C LEU A 50 -26.42 -0.15 8.94
N LEU A 51 -25.26 0.50 8.85
CA LEU A 51 -24.49 0.94 10.02
C LEU A 51 -24.24 2.45 10.05
N GLY A 52 -24.63 3.21 9.02
CA GLY A 52 -24.25 4.61 8.86
C GLY A 52 -22.73 4.79 8.73
N TYR A 53 -22.01 3.75 8.29
CA TYR A 53 -20.55 3.78 8.20
C TYR A 53 -20.08 4.75 7.11
N GLU A 54 -19.17 5.64 7.48
CA GLU A 54 -18.46 6.55 6.58
C GLU A 54 -16.96 6.54 6.94
N PRO A 55 -16.05 6.33 5.97
CA PRO A 55 -14.62 6.57 6.18
C PRO A 55 -14.37 8.04 6.52
N LYS A 56 -13.85 8.32 7.72
CA LYS A 56 -13.61 9.70 8.20
C LYS A 56 -12.18 10.21 7.98
N VAL A 57 -11.25 9.30 7.73
CA VAL A 57 -9.82 9.60 7.56
C VAL A 57 -9.48 9.43 6.08
N ALA A 58 -9.01 10.51 5.45
CA ALA A 58 -8.48 10.49 4.09
C ALA A 58 -7.18 9.64 4.03
N PHE A 59 -6.77 9.20 2.84
CA PHE A 59 -5.54 8.40 2.74
C PHE A 59 -4.36 9.15 3.31
N GLU A 60 -4.24 10.39 2.88
CA GLU A 60 -3.06 11.22 2.97
C GLU A 60 -2.85 11.59 4.43
N GLU A 61 -3.96 11.85 5.14
CA GLU A 61 -3.95 12.08 6.58
C GLU A 61 -3.54 10.83 7.36
N GLY A 62 -4.15 9.67 7.08
CA GLY A 62 -3.76 8.43 7.75
C GLY A 62 -2.31 8.01 7.45
N MET A 63 -1.84 8.25 6.23
CA MET A 63 -0.44 8.00 5.85
C MET A 63 0.53 8.95 6.53
N LYS A 64 0.13 10.21 6.74
CA LYS A 64 0.92 11.18 7.52
C LYS A 64 1.08 10.72 8.96
N GLU A 65 0.00 10.32 9.62
CA GLU A 65 0.03 9.75 10.97
C GLU A 65 0.95 8.52 11.03
N LEU A 66 0.84 7.63 10.04
CA LEU A 66 1.69 6.44 9.93
C LEU A 66 3.17 6.79 9.78
N VAL A 67 3.52 7.76 8.93
CA VAL A 67 4.90 8.22 8.73
C VAL A 67 5.45 8.84 10.01
N GLU A 68 4.67 9.66 10.71
CA GLU A 68 5.05 10.27 11.99
C GLU A 68 5.30 9.23 13.08
N TRP A 69 4.49 8.17 13.13
CA TRP A 69 4.74 7.02 13.99
C TRP A 69 6.00 6.26 13.56
N GLY A 70 6.17 5.98 12.27
CA GLY A 70 7.28 5.22 11.72
C GLY A 70 8.65 5.86 11.98
N ARG A 71 8.72 7.21 12.07
CA ARG A 71 9.94 7.93 12.47
C ARG A 71 10.44 7.60 13.88
N LYS A 72 9.59 7.03 14.73
CA LYS A 72 9.90 6.68 16.13
C LYS A 72 10.29 5.21 16.29
N VAL A 73 10.28 4.43 15.21
CA VAL A 73 10.49 2.98 15.23
C VAL A 73 11.66 2.62 14.31
N GLU A 74 12.50 1.71 14.76
CA GLU A 74 13.56 1.17 13.93
C GLU A 74 12.97 0.17 12.91
N ALA A 75 13.23 0.41 11.63
CA ALA A 75 12.83 -0.49 10.55
C ALA A 75 14.00 -1.42 10.18
N LYS A 76 13.72 -2.72 10.05
CA LYS A 76 14.66 -3.69 9.47
C LYS A 76 14.26 -3.94 8.03
N ASP A 77 15.15 -3.60 7.10
CA ASP A 77 14.94 -3.93 5.69
C ASP A 77 15.24 -5.42 5.46
N GLY A 78 14.23 -6.15 4.97
CA GLY A 78 14.32 -7.56 4.61
C GLY A 78 13.94 -7.81 3.17
N PHE A 79 13.90 -6.78 2.33
CA PHE A 79 13.39 -6.86 0.96
C PHE A 79 14.13 -7.90 0.12
N GLU A 80 15.47 -7.83 0.07
CA GLU A 80 16.28 -8.74 -0.75
C GLU A 80 16.06 -10.21 -0.39
N ARG A 81 16.09 -10.54 0.92
CA ARG A 81 15.83 -11.90 1.40
C ARG A 81 14.43 -12.37 0.99
N ALA A 82 13.40 -11.54 1.22
CA ALA A 82 12.03 -11.90 0.87
C ALA A 82 11.85 -12.07 -0.65
N TYR A 83 12.50 -11.23 -1.46
CA TYR A 83 12.46 -11.31 -2.90
C TYR A 83 13.15 -12.58 -3.42
N GLU A 84 14.31 -12.95 -2.87
CA GLU A 84 15.00 -14.21 -3.18
C GLU A 84 14.17 -15.44 -2.81
N GLU A 85 13.52 -15.44 -1.65
CA GLU A 85 12.63 -16.52 -1.24
C GLU A 85 11.45 -16.71 -2.21
N LEU A 86 10.82 -15.61 -2.64
CA LEU A 86 9.74 -15.66 -3.63
C LEU A 86 10.25 -16.17 -4.98
N ARG A 87 11.42 -15.69 -5.42
CA ARG A 87 12.05 -16.13 -6.67
C ARG A 87 12.38 -17.62 -6.64
N ASN A 88 12.98 -18.12 -5.57
CA ASN A 88 13.33 -19.54 -5.42
C ASN A 88 12.10 -20.44 -5.38
N LYS A 89 10.94 -19.92 -4.97
CA LYS A 89 9.65 -20.60 -5.00
C LYS A 89 8.90 -20.45 -6.34
N GLY A 90 9.45 -19.74 -7.31
CA GLY A 90 8.78 -19.46 -8.59
C GLY A 90 7.56 -18.55 -8.46
N LEU A 91 7.49 -17.73 -7.40
CA LEU A 91 6.34 -16.86 -7.09
C LEU A 91 6.50 -15.42 -7.62
N VAL A 92 7.59 -15.13 -8.33
CA VAL A 92 7.79 -13.85 -9.01
C VAL A 92 7.83 -14.13 -10.50
N GLU A 93 6.92 -13.50 -11.23
CA GLU A 93 6.78 -13.62 -12.68
C GLU A 93 7.01 -12.26 -13.34
N GLY A 94 7.54 -12.29 -14.57
CA GLY A 94 7.96 -11.09 -15.33
C GLY A 94 9.46 -11.08 -15.59
#